data_AF-A0A970C8H1-F1
#
_entry.id   AF-A0A970C8H1-F1
#
_cell.length_a   1.000
_cell.length_b   1.000
_cell.length_c   1.000
_cell.angle_alpha   90.00
_cell.angle_beta   90.00
_cell.angle_gamma   90.00
#
_symmetry.space_group_name_H-M   'P 1'
#
loop_
_entity.id
_entity.type
_entity.pdbx_description
1 polymer ?
#
loop_
_entity_poly.entity_id
_entity_poly.type
_entity_poly.pdbx_seq_one_letter_code
_entity_poly.pdbx_strand_id
1 'polypeptide(L)'
;MQRGSLSPAGHDLTNMRALHSIAVALAFSVFAASAADATGRVIKVLPQYVDKSGRVALSPSLFERDAYQAHLRDHPSECAGLRFSIQWKARNKSGPGLKLRTELITTRHTKSSPLVIETPVKARSGWSRWTNQSLMGDAFREAGELIAWRVSLWAGDKLLAERKSFLW
;
A
#
# COMPACT_ATOMS: atom_id res chain seq x y z
N MET A 1 3.45 36.31 -89.71
CA MET A 1 2.12 36.04 -89.13
C MET A 1 2.17 34.64 -88.52
N GLN A 2 2.12 34.56 -87.17
CA GLN A 2 1.98 33.36 -86.31
C GLN A 2 3.04 32.25 -86.39
N ARG A 3 3.24 31.34 -85.42
CA ARG A 3 3.26 31.31 -83.94
C ARG A 3 3.59 29.83 -83.61
N GLY A 4 4.42 29.54 -82.62
CA GLY A 4 4.51 28.21 -81.99
C GLY A 4 5.95 27.72 -81.83
N SER A 5 6.60 27.85 -80.67
CA SER A 5 6.40 27.06 -79.44
C SER A 5 6.68 25.57 -79.63
N LEU A 6 7.81 25.10 -79.10
CA LEU A 6 7.87 23.96 -78.17
C LEU A 6 9.30 23.82 -77.62
N SER A 7 9.42 23.93 -76.29
CA SER A 7 10.54 23.47 -75.49
C SER A 7 9.95 22.52 -74.44
N PRO A 8 10.52 21.33 -74.21
CA PRO A 8 10.37 20.61 -72.96
C PRO A 8 11.70 20.70 -72.18
N ALA A 9 11.70 21.29 -70.99
CA ALA A 9 11.34 20.64 -69.73
C ALA A 9 12.35 19.55 -69.33
N GLY A 10 13.18 19.88 -68.35
CA GLY A 10 14.02 18.96 -67.61
C GLY A 10 14.56 19.67 -66.39
N HIS A 11 14.65 18.94 -65.27
CA HIS A 11 15.04 19.39 -63.92
C HIS A 11 13.88 20.08 -63.17
N ASP A 12 13.43 19.63 -62.00
CA ASP A 12 14.19 18.96 -60.94
C ASP A 12 13.18 18.36 -59.92
N LEU A 13 13.14 17.03 -59.76
CA LEU A 13 12.30 16.35 -58.75
C LEU A 13 13.15 15.67 -57.67
N THR A 14 14.40 16.09 -57.51
CA THR A 14 15.39 15.36 -56.70
C THR A 14 15.56 15.91 -55.28
N ASN A 15 14.87 17.01 -54.93
CA ASN A 15 15.11 17.74 -53.67
C ASN A 15 13.93 17.71 -52.68
N MET A 16 13.10 16.66 -52.68
CA MET A 16 11.97 16.54 -51.73
C MET A 16 11.98 15.27 -50.89
N ARG A 17 13.10 14.52 -50.86
CA ARG A 17 13.28 13.32 -50.02
C ARG A 17 14.30 13.49 -48.90
N ALA A 18 15.20 14.47 -49.00
CA ALA A 18 16.25 14.69 -48.00
C ALA A 18 15.78 15.47 -46.76
N LEU A 19 14.69 16.25 -46.84
CA LEU A 19 14.17 17.03 -45.71
C LEU A 19 13.15 16.30 -44.83
N HIS A 20 12.57 15.19 -45.32
CA HIS A 20 11.65 14.36 -44.52
C HIS A 20 12.37 13.40 -43.56
N SER A 21 13.69 13.22 -43.72
CA SER A 21 14.46 12.21 -42.98
C SER A 21 15.03 12.71 -41.65
N ILE A 22 14.99 14.03 -41.39
CA ILE A 22 15.45 14.61 -40.11
C ILE A 22 14.28 14.86 -39.15
N ALA A 23 13.06 15.07 -39.67
CA ALA A 23 11.88 15.30 -38.84
C ALA A 23 11.35 14.03 -38.15
N VAL A 24 11.62 12.84 -38.69
CA VAL A 24 11.15 11.57 -38.12
C VAL A 24 12.03 11.07 -36.97
N ALA A 25 13.32 11.47 -36.93
CA ALA A 25 14.24 11.05 -35.87
C ALA A 25 14.13 11.88 -34.57
N LEU A 26 13.44 13.02 -34.59
CA LEU A 26 13.33 13.94 -33.44
C LEU A 26 11.95 13.96 -32.77
N ALA A 27 11.02 13.11 -33.20
CA ALA A 27 9.63 13.08 -32.71
C ALA A 27 9.35 11.97 -31.67
N PHE A 28 10.35 11.15 -31.31
CA PHE A 28 10.19 10.03 -30.36
C PHE A 28 10.82 10.25 -28.99
N SER A 29 11.06 11.50 -28.59
CA SER A 29 11.33 11.86 -27.20
C SER A 29 10.03 11.83 -26.39
N VAL A 30 9.42 10.64 -26.27
CA VAL A 30 8.45 10.36 -25.22
C VAL A 30 9.25 10.42 -23.91
N PHE A 31 9.28 11.60 -23.30
CA PHE A 31 9.57 11.74 -21.88
C PHE A 31 8.50 10.94 -21.15
N ALA A 32 8.74 9.64 -20.97
CA ALA A 32 8.05 8.89 -19.95
C ALA A 32 8.46 9.54 -18.63
N ALA A 33 7.66 10.50 -18.16
CA ALA A 33 7.74 10.97 -16.80
C ALA A 33 7.64 9.72 -15.95
N SER A 34 8.77 9.29 -15.39
CA SER A 34 8.80 8.17 -14.47
C SER A 34 7.96 8.62 -13.29
N ALA A 35 6.70 8.21 -13.27
CA ALA A 35 5.82 8.42 -12.14
C ALA A 35 6.58 7.80 -10.97
N ALA A 36 7.08 8.65 -10.06
CA ALA A 36 7.89 8.19 -8.94
C ALA A 36 7.07 7.15 -8.20
N ASP A 37 7.45 5.89 -8.39
CA ASP A 37 6.55 4.80 -8.05
C ASP A 37 6.32 4.81 -6.54
N ALA A 38 5.05 4.69 -6.13
CA ALA A 38 4.73 4.66 -4.72
C ALA A 38 5.44 3.44 -4.10
N THR A 39 6.21 3.68 -3.04
CA THR A 39 6.95 2.64 -2.33
C THR A 39 6.59 2.68 -0.85
N GLY A 40 6.58 1.50 -0.22
CA GLY A 40 6.22 1.38 1.18
C GLY A 40 6.82 0.16 1.83
N ARG A 41 6.82 0.14 3.17
CA ARG A 41 7.17 -1.02 3.98
C ARG A 41 6.28 -1.09 5.20
N VAL A 42 5.81 -2.29 5.52
CA VAL A 42 5.31 -2.66 6.84
C VAL A 42 6.50 -3.26 7.60
N ILE A 43 7.00 -2.51 8.59
CA ILE A 43 8.26 -2.79 9.29
C ILE A 43 8.02 -3.75 10.45
N LYS A 44 7.05 -3.44 11.30
CA LYS A 44 6.65 -4.25 12.46
C LYS A 44 5.13 -4.26 12.58
N VAL A 45 4.60 -5.37 13.06
CA VAL A 45 3.20 -5.53 13.45
C VAL A 45 3.19 -6.21 14.80
N LEU A 46 2.52 -5.59 15.77
CA LEU A 46 2.37 -6.12 17.12
C LEU A 46 0.89 -6.31 17.40
N PRO A 47 0.34 -7.53 17.24
CA PRO A 47 -0.97 -7.89 17.76
C PRO A 47 -0.91 -7.95 19.29
N GLN A 48 -1.82 -7.25 19.97
CA GLN A 48 -1.84 -7.14 21.42
C GLN A 48 -3.29 -7.19 21.91
N TYR A 49 -3.59 -8.08 22.83
CA TYR A 49 -4.86 -8.04 23.55
C TYR A 49 -4.94 -6.77 24.39
N VAL A 50 -6.15 -6.24 24.47
CA VAL A 50 -6.49 -5.04 25.22
C VAL A 50 -7.44 -5.42 26.33
N ASP A 51 -7.11 -5.05 27.57
CA ASP A 51 -7.97 -5.30 28.72
C ASP A 51 -9.19 -4.36 28.77
N LYS A 52 -10.09 -4.59 29.71
CA LYS A 52 -11.29 -3.76 29.96
C LYS A 52 -10.98 -2.29 30.29
N SER A 53 -9.76 -1.98 30.70
CA SER A 53 -9.30 -0.60 30.96
C SER A 53 -8.57 0.02 29.76
N GLY A 54 -8.52 -0.67 28.61
CA GLY A 54 -7.85 -0.17 27.40
C GLY A 54 -6.32 -0.38 27.38
N ARG A 55 -5.78 -1.13 28.33
CA ARG A 55 -4.33 -1.34 28.50
C ARG A 55 -3.85 -2.56 27.72
N VAL A 56 -2.59 -2.50 27.29
CA VAL A 56 -1.86 -3.60 26.62
C VAL A 56 -0.66 -4.09 27.45
N ALA A 57 -0.38 -3.43 28.57
CA ALA A 57 0.68 -3.70 29.55
C ALA A 57 0.28 -3.03 30.88
N LEU A 58 0.75 -3.54 32.02
CA LEU A 58 0.55 -2.88 33.32
C LEU A 58 1.65 -1.85 33.61
N SER A 59 2.77 -1.92 32.89
CA SER A 59 3.96 -1.10 33.05
C SER A 59 4.66 -0.84 31.70
N PRO A 60 5.63 0.08 31.61
CA PRO A 60 6.42 0.28 30.39
C PRO A 60 7.48 -0.81 30.15
N SER A 61 7.57 -1.85 30.99
CA SER A 61 8.55 -2.93 30.84
C SER A 61 8.16 -3.92 29.74
N LEU A 62 9.12 -4.27 28.88
CA LEU A 62 8.90 -5.28 27.83
C LEU A 62 8.62 -6.66 28.40
N PHE A 63 9.32 -7.04 29.47
CA PHE A 63 9.13 -8.33 30.12
C PHE A 63 7.73 -8.45 30.73
N GLU A 64 7.30 -7.40 31.43
CA GLU A 64 5.96 -7.38 32.04
C GLU A 64 4.87 -7.36 30.98
N ARG A 65 5.03 -6.57 29.91
CA ARG A 65 4.09 -6.58 28.78
C ARG A 65 3.92 -8.00 28.22
N ASP A 66 5.01 -8.72 27.99
CA ASP A 66 4.94 -10.05 27.39
C ASP A 66 4.26 -11.05 28.34
N ALA A 67 4.53 -10.96 29.65
CA ALA A 67 3.82 -11.73 30.68
C ALA A 67 2.32 -11.39 30.73
N TYR A 68 1.96 -10.11 30.67
CA TYR A 68 0.57 -9.68 30.68
C TYR A 68 -0.19 -10.09 29.42
N GLN A 69 0.48 -10.08 28.26
CA GLN A 69 -0.10 -10.58 27.02
C GLN A 69 -0.29 -12.11 27.03
N ALA A 70 0.56 -12.86 27.74
CA ALA A 70 0.32 -14.27 28.01
C ALA A 70 -0.92 -14.45 28.91
N HIS A 71 -1.00 -13.71 30.01
CA HIS A 71 -2.16 -13.72 30.91
C HIS A 71 -3.46 -13.42 30.15
N LEU A 72 -3.53 -12.35 29.36
CA LEU A 72 -4.74 -12.00 28.61
C LEU A 72 -5.15 -13.03 27.56
N ARG A 73 -4.18 -13.77 26.97
CA ARG A 73 -4.48 -14.86 26.04
C ARG A 73 -5.18 -16.03 26.75
N ASP A 74 -4.74 -16.34 27.96
CA ASP A 74 -5.31 -17.40 28.78
C ASP A 74 -6.61 -16.98 29.48
N HIS A 75 -6.89 -15.67 29.55
CA HIS A 75 -8.08 -15.09 30.18
C HIS A 75 -8.90 -14.21 29.20
N PRO A 76 -9.52 -14.78 28.14
CA PRO A 76 -10.29 -13.99 27.17
C PRO A 76 -11.43 -13.16 27.76
N SER A 77 -11.98 -13.56 28.92
CA SER A 77 -13.02 -12.83 29.65
C SER A 77 -12.57 -11.48 30.21
N GLU A 78 -11.26 -11.25 30.29
CA GLU A 78 -10.64 -9.98 30.70
C GLU A 78 -10.33 -9.05 29.52
N CYS A 79 -10.37 -9.59 28.29
CA CYS A 79 -10.12 -8.83 27.08
C CYS A 79 -11.35 -8.03 26.66
N ALA A 80 -11.14 -6.75 26.32
CA ALA A 80 -12.12 -5.90 25.64
C ALA A 80 -11.86 -5.80 24.13
N GLY A 81 -10.70 -6.27 23.66
CA GLY A 81 -10.38 -6.25 22.25
C GLY A 81 -8.98 -6.72 21.89
N LEU A 82 -8.65 -6.50 20.62
CA LEU A 82 -7.35 -6.76 20.00
C LEU A 82 -6.87 -5.50 19.29
N ARG A 83 -5.64 -5.06 19.57
CA ARG A 83 -4.98 -3.91 18.93
C ARG A 83 -3.78 -4.38 18.11
N PHE A 84 -3.67 -3.85 16.90
CA PHE A 84 -2.50 -3.98 16.04
C PHE A 84 -1.72 -2.67 16.06
N SER A 85 -0.56 -2.68 16.74
CA SER A 85 0.40 -1.58 16.65
C SER A 85 1.29 -1.82 15.43
N ILE A 86 1.10 -1.01 14.39
CA ILE A 86 1.71 -1.21 13.07
C ILE A 86 2.76 -0.13 12.82
N GLN A 87 4.02 -0.53 12.68
CA GLN A 87 5.09 0.35 12.25
C GLN A 87 5.25 0.27 10.73
N TRP A 88 5.14 1.40 10.05
CA TRP A 88 5.21 1.44 8.59
C TRP A 88 5.87 2.72 8.09
N LYS A 89 6.29 2.74 6.82
CA LYS A 89 6.74 3.94 6.11
C LYS A 89 6.36 3.87 4.65
N ALA A 90 6.15 5.02 4.03
CA ALA A 90 5.90 5.11 2.59
C ALA A 90 6.47 6.39 1.99
N ARG A 91 6.74 6.36 0.69
CA ARG A 91 6.97 7.55 -0.14
C ARG A 91 5.83 7.63 -1.13
N ASN A 92 5.07 8.71 -1.03
CA ASN A 92 3.90 8.96 -1.87
C ASN A 92 3.73 10.48 -2.06
N LYS A 93 4.59 11.08 -2.90
CA LYS A 93 4.70 12.56 -3.02
C LYS A 93 3.46 13.20 -3.66
N SER A 94 2.82 12.50 -4.60
CA SER A 94 1.64 12.99 -5.34
C SER A 94 0.72 11.86 -5.81
N GLY A 95 0.89 10.64 -5.28
CA GLY A 95 0.10 9.48 -5.68
C GLY A 95 -1.19 9.33 -4.88
N PRO A 96 -1.94 8.25 -5.15
CA PRO A 96 -3.24 7.98 -4.52
C PRO A 96 -3.20 7.96 -2.99
N GLY A 97 -4.35 8.11 -2.34
CA GLY A 97 -4.45 7.98 -0.88
C GLY A 97 -3.87 6.65 -0.37
N LEU A 98 -3.17 6.69 0.76
CA LEU A 98 -2.63 5.49 1.40
C LEU A 98 -3.62 4.90 2.38
N LYS A 99 -3.64 3.57 2.50
CA LYS A 99 -4.39 2.87 3.55
C LYS A 99 -3.60 1.70 4.14
N LEU A 100 -3.78 1.46 5.43
CA LEU A 100 -3.47 0.19 6.06
C LEU A 100 -4.71 -0.69 6.07
N ARG A 101 -4.55 -1.94 5.67
CA ARG A 101 -5.59 -2.97 5.72
C ARG A 101 -5.08 -4.10 6.61
N THR A 102 -5.81 -4.40 7.68
CA THR A 102 -5.59 -5.58 8.51
C THR A 102 -6.69 -6.59 8.21
N GLU A 103 -6.31 -7.79 7.80
CA GLU A 103 -7.19 -8.91 7.53
C GLU A 103 -6.93 -10.00 8.58
N LEU A 104 -8.00 -10.51 9.19
CA LEU A 104 -7.96 -11.47 10.27
C LEU A 104 -8.64 -12.77 9.86
N ILE A 105 -7.95 -13.88 10.08
CA ILE A 105 -8.55 -15.21 10.15
C ILE A 105 -8.80 -15.49 11.62
N THR A 106 -10.03 -15.85 11.93
CA THR A 106 -10.46 -16.15 13.28
C THR A 106 -11.25 -17.45 13.31
N THR A 107 -11.68 -17.91 14.48
CA THR A 107 -12.56 -19.09 14.57
C THR A 107 -13.94 -18.88 13.91
N ARG A 108 -14.28 -17.63 13.57
CA ARG A 108 -15.56 -17.25 12.92
C ARG A 108 -15.38 -16.73 11.49
N HIS A 109 -14.16 -16.34 11.11
CA HIS A 109 -13.83 -15.79 9.80
C HIS A 109 -12.70 -16.59 9.14
N THR A 110 -12.95 -17.14 7.95
CA THR A 110 -11.99 -17.99 7.25
C THR A 110 -11.12 -17.18 6.29
N LYS A 111 -10.12 -17.83 5.68
CA LYS A 111 -9.26 -17.20 4.67
C LYS A 111 -10.00 -16.70 3.43
N SER A 112 -11.13 -17.33 3.07
CA SER A 112 -11.96 -16.88 1.93
C SER A 112 -12.86 -15.70 2.27
N SER A 113 -13.11 -15.44 3.54
CA SER A 113 -13.90 -14.31 4.03
C SER A 113 -13.29 -13.76 5.34
N PRO A 114 -12.10 -13.12 5.27
CA PRO A 114 -11.43 -12.60 6.45
C PRO A 114 -12.16 -11.39 7.01
N LEU A 115 -12.03 -11.15 8.31
CA LEU A 115 -12.48 -9.89 8.92
C LEU A 115 -11.49 -8.78 8.54
N VAL A 116 -12.00 -7.64 8.04
CA VAL A 116 -11.17 -6.57 7.48
C VAL A 116 -11.30 -5.27 8.27
N ILE A 117 -10.17 -4.66 8.62
CA ILE A 117 -10.06 -3.33 9.21
C ILE A 117 -9.23 -2.45 8.28
N GLU A 118 -9.83 -1.43 7.69
CA GLU A 118 -9.12 -0.45 6.86
C GLU A 118 -8.97 0.89 7.59
N THR A 119 -7.82 1.54 7.41
CA THR A 119 -7.57 2.87 7.96
C THR A 119 -6.80 3.71 6.94
N PRO A 120 -7.37 4.83 6.47
CA PRO A 120 -6.63 5.81 5.67
C PRO A 120 -5.45 6.35 6.47
N VAL A 121 -4.28 6.44 5.84
CA VAL A 121 -3.06 6.93 6.49
C VAL A 121 -2.36 7.98 5.64
N LYS A 122 -1.58 8.85 6.29
CA LYS A 122 -0.75 9.85 5.62
C LYS A 122 0.72 9.59 5.91
N ALA A 123 1.50 9.38 4.85
CA ALA A 123 2.94 9.21 4.97
C ALA A 123 3.59 10.50 5.50
N ARG A 124 4.65 10.33 6.29
CA ARG A 124 5.58 11.42 6.62
C ARG A 124 6.88 11.09 5.91
N SER A 125 7.31 11.97 4.99
CA SER A 125 8.50 11.73 4.17
C SER A 125 9.71 11.36 5.03
N GLY A 126 10.37 10.24 4.70
CA GLY A 126 11.62 9.80 5.33
C GLY A 126 11.51 9.04 6.66
N TRP A 127 10.39 9.12 7.39
CA TRP A 127 10.26 8.56 8.74
C TRP A 127 9.19 7.48 8.84
N SER A 128 9.45 6.45 9.66
CA SER A 128 8.42 5.47 10.01
C SER A 128 7.42 6.04 11.00
N ARG A 129 6.18 5.56 10.96
CA ARG A 129 5.12 5.90 11.91
C ARG A 129 4.54 4.64 12.52
N TRP A 130 4.02 4.80 13.73
CA TRP A 130 3.14 3.83 14.35
C TRP A 130 1.68 4.22 14.10
N THR A 131 0.85 3.24 13.76
CA THR A 131 -0.59 3.37 13.63
C THR A 131 -1.25 2.21 14.35
N ASN A 132 -2.27 2.51 15.16
CA ASN A 132 -3.03 1.50 15.87
C ASN A 132 -4.33 1.22 15.11
N GLN A 133 -4.59 -0.05 14.81
CA GLN A 133 -5.90 -0.53 14.36
C GLN A 133 -6.46 -1.46 15.43
N SER A 134 -7.75 -1.37 15.73
CA SER A 134 -8.33 -2.06 16.88
C SER A 134 -9.64 -2.74 16.51
N LEU A 135 -9.82 -3.97 16.97
CA LEU A 135 -11.08 -4.70 17.01
C LEU A 135 -11.54 -4.72 18.46
N MET A 136 -12.64 -4.06 18.80
CA MET A 136 -13.06 -3.82 20.19
C MET A 136 -14.52 -4.23 20.40
N GLY A 137 -14.90 -4.47 21.66
CA GLY A 137 -16.29 -4.66 22.06
C GLY A 137 -16.95 -5.85 21.37
N ASP A 138 -18.16 -5.64 20.87
CA ASP A 138 -18.94 -6.71 20.21
C ASP A 138 -18.23 -7.28 19.00
N ALA A 139 -17.60 -6.44 18.17
CA ALA A 139 -16.86 -6.90 17.00
C ALA A 139 -15.70 -7.86 17.37
N PHE A 140 -15.06 -7.66 18.53
CA PHE A 140 -14.05 -8.59 19.04
C PHE A 140 -14.67 -9.90 19.54
N ARG A 141 -15.77 -9.82 20.31
CA ARG A 141 -16.47 -10.99 20.84
C ARG A 141 -17.04 -11.88 19.74
N GLU A 142 -17.63 -11.26 18.72
CA GLU A 142 -18.23 -11.94 17.58
C GLU A 142 -17.17 -12.53 16.64
N ALA A 143 -15.99 -11.92 16.54
CA ALA A 143 -14.91 -12.45 15.71
C ALA A 143 -14.33 -13.77 16.26
N GLY A 144 -14.40 -14.02 17.56
CA GLY A 144 -13.79 -15.20 18.17
C GLY A 144 -12.26 -15.12 18.24
N GLU A 145 -11.63 -16.28 18.40
CA GLU A 145 -10.17 -16.37 18.59
C GLU A 145 -9.41 -16.04 17.30
N LEU A 146 -8.35 -15.23 17.41
CA LEU A 146 -7.46 -14.91 16.31
C LEU A 146 -6.56 -16.10 15.96
N ILE A 147 -6.62 -16.56 14.72
CA ILE A 147 -5.80 -17.68 14.21
C ILE A 147 -4.61 -17.13 13.41
N ALA A 148 -4.87 -16.19 12.49
CA ALA A 148 -3.85 -15.60 11.64
C ALA A 148 -4.22 -14.16 11.26
N TRP A 149 -3.22 -13.39 10.82
CA TRP A 149 -3.41 -12.01 10.39
C TRP A 149 -2.51 -11.66 9.21
N ARG A 150 -2.97 -10.71 8.40
CA ARG A 150 -2.18 -9.99 7.39
C ARG A 150 -2.41 -8.50 7.52
N VAL A 151 -1.33 -7.74 7.57
CA VAL A 151 -1.33 -6.29 7.48
C VAL A 151 -0.70 -5.88 6.16
N SER A 152 -1.42 -5.11 5.37
CA SER A 152 -1.00 -4.63 4.07
C SER A 152 -1.11 -3.10 3.97
N LEU A 153 -0.14 -2.50 3.29
CA LEU A 153 -0.08 -1.07 2.99
C LEU A 153 -0.35 -0.87 1.51
N TRP A 154 -1.32 -0.01 1.20
CA TRP A 154 -1.79 0.24 -0.17
C TRP A 154 -1.66 1.71 -0.55
N ALA A 155 -1.49 1.98 -1.85
CA ALA A 155 -1.69 3.27 -2.49
C ALA A 155 -2.76 3.13 -3.58
N GLY A 156 -3.98 3.60 -3.30
CA GLY A 156 -5.14 3.24 -4.13
C GLY A 156 -5.31 1.72 -4.16
N ASP A 157 -5.31 1.14 -5.37
CA ASP A 157 -5.42 -0.32 -5.58
C ASP A 157 -4.05 -1.02 -5.63
N LYS A 158 -2.95 -0.27 -5.53
CA LYS A 158 -1.60 -0.83 -5.56
C LYS A 158 -1.16 -1.28 -4.17
N LEU A 159 -0.87 -2.56 -4.01
CA LEU A 159 -0.20 -3.10 -2.83
C LEU A 159 1.26 -2.64 -2.80
N LEU A 160 1.67 -1.93 -1.73
CA LEU A 160 3.04 -1.45 -1.54
C LEU A 160 3.90 -2.41 -0.72
N ALA A 161 3.31 -3.01 0.32
CA ALA A 161 3.98 -3.94 1.21
C ALA A 161 2.97 -4.71 2.06
N GLU A 162 3.36 -5.90 2.54
CA GLU A 162 2.60 -6.66 3.50
C GLU A 162 3.50 -7.32 4.56
N ARG A 163 2.88 -7.65 5.70
CA ARG A 163 3.39 -8.54 6.73
C ARG A 163 2.26 -9.44 7.18
N LYS A 164 2.58 -10.68 7.54
CA LYS A 164 1.59 -11.67 7.96
C LYS A 164 2.14 -12.54 9.07
N SER A 165 1.24 -13.12 9.87
CA SER A 165 1.58 -14.21 10.78
C SER A 165 2.06 -15.43 10.02
N PHE A 166 2.72 -16.35 10.72
CA PHE A 166 3.17 -17.62 10.15
C PHE A 166 2.02 -18.47 9.56
N LEU A 167 0.86 -18.49 10.23
CA LEU A 167 -0.31 -19.30 9.86
C LEU A 167 -1.18 -18.69 8.74
N TRP A 168 -0.73 -17.62 8.07
CA TRP A 168 -1.50 -16.95 7.02
C TRP A 168 -1.38 -17.61 5.64
#